data_AF-A0A6G0JTY7-F1
#
_entry.id   AF-A0A6G0JTY7-F1
#
_cell.length_a   1.000
_cell.length_b   1.000
_cell.length_c   1.000
_cell.angle_alpha   90.00
_cell.angle_beta   90.00
_cell.angle_gamma   90.00
#
_symmetry.space_group_name_H-M   'P 1'
#
loop_
_entity.id
_entity.type
_entity.pdbx_description
1 polymer ?
#
loop_
_entity_poly.entity_id
_entity_poly.type
_entity_poly.pdbx_seq_one_letter_code
_entity_poly.pdbx_strand_id
1 'polypeptide(L)'
;MPDDVLHAVLLAELDGGGAGAQAAGPELSFTHSPNMNASEEDKNSKALHVTRASGSDGNPVVLIKVNHEGESVATLDVGEARVFLELLTCVFKASRILMLVRRVGMRSRRKLDVHLSALDYKGGGLDRGRSELQGHRTRG
;
A
#
# COMPACT_ATOMS: atom_id res chain seq x y z
N MET A 1 1.41 -9.82 11.52
CA MET A 1 2.80 -9.38 11.71
C MET A 1 2.94 -7.86 11.81
N PRO A 2 2.31 -7.00 10.99
CA PRO A 2 2.17 -5.57 11.34
C PRO A 2 0.95 -5.29 12.24
N ASP A 3 -0.13 -6.07 12.11
CA ASP A 3 -1.37 -5.87 12.88
C ASP A 3 -1.17 -6.10 14.39
N ASP A 4 -0.32 -7.06 14.76
CA ASP A 4 -0.06 -7.43 16.16
C ASP A 4 0.65 -6.32 16.93
N VAL A 5 1.54 -5.58 16.25
CA VAL A 5 2.28 -4.46 16.84
C VAL A 5 1.40 -3.20 16.93
N LEU A 6 0.60 -2.91 15.90
CA LEU A 6 -0.39 -1.83 15.95
C LEU A 6 -1.42 -2.04 17.06
N HIS A 7 -1.92 -3.27 17.19
CA HIS A 7 -2.82 -3.64 18.28
C HIS A 7 -2.12 -3.53 19.64
N ALA A 8 -0.83 -3.93 19.72
CA ALA A 8 -0.06 -3.81 20.95
C ALA A 8 0.20 -2.36 21.37
N VAL A 9 0.32 -1.42 20.42
CA VAL A 9 0.57 0.01 20.68
C VAL A 9 -0.73 0.77 20.95
N LEU A 10 -1.80 0.43 20.24
CA LEU A 10 -3.09 1.10 20.38
C LEU A 10 -3.94 0.52 21.52
N LEU A 11 -3.85 -0.79 21.82
CA LEU A 11 -4.80 -1.48 22.70
C LEU A 11 -4.25 -2.41 23.80
N ALA A 12 -2.99 -2.85 23.80
CA ALA A 12 -2.45 -3.62 24.93
C ALA A 12 -2.71 -2.93 26.28
N GLU A 13 -3.17 -3.75 27.25
CA GLU A 13 -3.71 -3.42 28.58
C GLU A 13 -3.36 -2.02 29.08
N LEU A 14 -4.37 -1.17 29.09
CA LEU A 14 -4.41 0.07 29.86
C LEU A 14 -4.78 -0.23 31.33
N ASP A 15 -4.38 -1.40 31.82
CA ASP A 15 -4.74 -1.89 33.14
C ASP A 15 -3.73 -1.33 34.15
N GLY A 16 -4.26 -0.57 35.09
CA GLY A 16 -3.49 0.02 36.17
C GLY A 16 -3.01 -1.07 37.10
N GLY A 17 -1.71 -1.36 37.10
CA GLY A 17 -1.16 -2.35 38.01
C GLY A 17 0.35 -2.29 38.18
N GLY A 18 0.79 -1.67 39.28
CA GLY A 18 2.03 -2.05 39.96
C GLY A 18 3.25 -1.15 39.72
N ALA A 19 3.76 -0.61 40.82
CA ALA A 19 5.01 0.14 40.90
C ALA A 19 6.21 -0.65 40.36
N GLY A 20 7.13 0.07 39.71
CA GLY A 20 8.54 -0.34 39.67
C GLY A 20 9.04 -1.02 38.40
N ALA A 21 8.81 -0.43 37.22
CA ALA A 21 9.76 -0.38 36.11
C ALA A 21 9.06 0.34 34.95
N GLN A 22 9.59 1.50 34.54
CA GLN A 22 9.18 2.15 33.30
C GLN A 22 9.68 1.29 32.14
N ALA A 23 9.00 0.16 31.89
CA ALA A 23 9.19 -0.60 30.66
C ALA A 23 8.80 0.35 29.53
N ALA A 24 9.72 0.57 28.59
CA ALA A 24 9.45 1.34 27.38
C ALA A 24 8.19 0.75 26.73
N GLY A 25 7.07 1.48 26.81
CA GLY A 25 5.82 1.05 26.22
C GLY A 25 6.01 0.81 24.72
N PRO A 26 5.20 -0.06 24.10
CA PRO A 26 5.35 -0.34 22.68
C PRO A 26 5.17 0.97 21.88
N GLU A 27 6.17 1.28 21.05
CA GLU A 27 6.26 2.47 20.20
C GLU A 27 6.36 2.04 18.74
N LEU A 28 5.73 2.81 17.86
CA LEU A 28 5.90 2.68 16.41
C LEU A 28 6.51 3.96 15.86
N SER A 29 7.57 3.80 15.07
CA SER A 29 8.16 4.90 14.30
C SER A 29 8.27 4.50 12.83
N PHE A 30 7.83 5.41 11.96
CA PHE A 30 7.91 5.27 10.53
C PHE A 30 8.61 6.50 9.96
N THR A 31 9.67 6.28 9.19
CA THR A 31 10.35 7.33 8.44
C THR A 31 10.13 7.12 6.96
N HIS A 32 9.77 8.18 6.26
CA HIS A 32 9.52 8.16 4.82
C HIS A 32 10.17 9.35 4.15
N SER A 33 11.04 9.08 3.17
CA SER A 33 11.66 10.08 2.33
C SER A 33 11.16 9.91 0.90
N PRO A 34 10.21 10.75 0.41
CA PRO A 34 9.67 10.62 -0.94
C PRO A 34 10.75 10.69 -2.03
N ASN A 35 11.84 11.41 -1.76
CA ASN A 35 12.98 11.55 -2.64
C ASN A 35 14.21 10.82 -2.07
N MET A 36 14.11 9.50 -1.93
CA MET A 36 15.21 8.69 -1.35
C MET A 36 16.54 8.80 -2.10
N ASN A 37 16.50 9.14 -3.40
CA ASN A 37 17.67 9.21 -4.26
C ASN A 37 18.26 10.63 -4.38
N ALA A 38 17.68 11.63 -3.74
CA ALA A 38 18.25 12.97 -3.69
C ALA A 38 19.44 13.07 -2.73
N SER A 39 20.23 14.12 -2.90
CA SER A 39 21.27 14.52 -1.97
C SER A 39 20.69 14.79 -0.58
N GLU A 40 21.51 14.65 0.47
CA GLU A 40 21.08 14.82 1.87
C GLU A 40 20.44 16.20 2.12
N GLU A 41 20.91 17.23 1.41
CA GLU A 41 20.41 18.61 1.51
C GLU A 41 18.95 18.74 1.04
N ASP A 42 18.54 17.89 0.08
CA ASP A 42 17.23 17.90 -0.55
C ASP A 42 16.31 16.76 -0.04
N LYS A 43 16.79 15.97 0.94
CA LYS A 43 16.00 14.89 1.54
C LYS A 43 14.91 15.45 2.44
N ASN A 44 13.73 15.61 1.85
CA ASN A 44 12.50 15.89 2.57
C ASN A 44 11.99 14.65 3.32
N SER A 45 12.58 14.34 4.48
CA SER A 45 12.16 13.21 5.31
C SER A 45 10.94 13.58 6.16
N LYS A 46 10.01 12.62 6.26
CA LYS A 46 8.82 12.71 7.12
C LYS A 46 8.90 11.59 8.14
N ALA A 47 8.64 11.91 9.40
CA ALA A 47 8.59 10.90 10.46
C ALA A 47 7.22 10.89 11.12
N LEU A 48 6.69 9.70 11.38
CA LEU A 48 5.48 9.45 12.14
C LEU A 48 5.86 8.60 13.36
N HIS A 49 5.52 9.08 14.54
CA HIS A 49 5.71 8.40 15.81
C HIS A 49 4.34 8.16 16.46
N VAL A 50 4.11 6.93 16.92
CA VAL A 50 2.93 6.55 17.68
C VAL A 50 3.40 5.96 19.00
N THR A 51 3.11 6.64 20.09
CA THR A 51 3.57 6.28 21.43
C THR A 51 2.41 6.28 22.42
N ARG A 52 2.60 5.59 23.54
CA ARG A 52 1.71 5.71 24.70
C ARG A 52 2.24 6.73 25.69
N ALA A 53 1.33 7.47 26.31
CA ALA A 53 1.63 8.37 27.39
C ALA A 53 0.50 8.43 28.41
N SER A 54 0.74 9.12 29.51
CA SER A 54 -0.30 9.57 30.43
C SER A 54 -0.77 10.96 30.01
N GLY A 55 -2.09 11.11 29.87
CA GLY A 55 -2.75 12.38 29.67
C GLY A 55 -2.63 13.29 30.89
N SER A 56 -3.04 14.55 30.74
CA SER A 56 -3.00 15.54 31.83
C SER A 56 -3.90 15.19 33.01
N ASP A 57 -4.91 14.36 32.80
CA ASP A 57 -5.83 13.79 33.77
C ASP A 57 -5.33 12.48 34.40
N GLY A 58 -4.13 12.02 34.00
CA GLY A 58 -3.56 10.74 34.43
C GLY A 58 -4.11 9.53 33.69
N ASN A 59 -5.09 9.71 32.80
CA ASN A 59 -5.63 8.62 31.99
C ASN A 59 -4.67 8.29 30.84
N PRO A 60 -4.59 7.02 30.43
CA PRO A 60 -3.75 6.62 29.31
C PRO A 60 -4.25 7.21 27.99
N VAL A 61 -3.32 7.72 27.18
CA VAL A 61 -3.56 8.26 25.85
C VAL A 61 -2.54 7.74 24.84
N VAL A 62 -2.91 7.75 23.56
CA VAL A 62 -1.99 7.50 22.45
C VAL A 62 -1.59 8.84 21.85
N LEU A 63 -0.29 9.12 21.76
CA LEU A 63 0.24 10.26 21.02
C LEU A 63 0.60 9.84 19.61
N ILE A 64 0.14 10.63 18.65
CA ILE A 64 0.52 10.55 17.25
C ILE A 64 1.28 11.83 16.90
N LYS A 65 2.58 11.72 16.68
CA LYS A 65 3.47 12.83 16.33
C LYS A 65 3.96 12.69 14.90
N VAL A 66 3.78 13.74 14.11
CA VAL A 66 4.28 13.84 12.74
C VAL A 66 5.29 14.97 12.67
N ASN A 67 6.50 14.65 12.20
CA ASN A 67 7.55 15.62 11.92
C ASN A 67 7.71 15.73 10.40
N HIS A 68 7.32 16.88 9.84
CA HIS A 68 7.56 17.25 8.44
C HIS A 68 7.42 18.76 8.29
N GLU A 69 8.52 19.48 8.03
CA GLU A 69 8.63 20.97 7.99
C GLU A 69 8.28 21.70 9.30
N GLY A 70 7.48 21.07 10.16
CA GLY A 70 7.19 21.40 11.54
C GLY A 70 6.70 20.17 12.30
N GLU A 71 6.48 20.33 13.60
CA GLU A 71 5.94 19.27 14.46
C GLU A 71 4.42 19.41 14.58
N SER A 72 3.70 18.33 14.32
CA SER A 72 2.26 18.20 14.57
C SER A 72 2.01 17.04 15.52
N VAL A 73 1.20 17.26 16.55
CA VAL A 73 0.89 16.25 17.57
C VAL A 73 -0.62 16.15 17.74
N ALA A 74 -1.12 14.92 17.78
CA ALA A 74 -2.49 14.59 18.14
C ALA A 74 -2.48 13.57 19.28
N THR A 75 -3.49 13.63 20.14
CA THR A 75 -3.72 12.67 21.21
C THR A 75 -5.04 11.96 20.95
N LEU A 76 -5.05 10.64 21.12
CA LEU A 76 -6.26 9.83 21.11
C LEU A 76 -6.49 9.26 22.50
N ASP A 77 -7.72 9.39 23.00
CA ASP A 77 -8.16 8.63 24.17
C ASP A 77 -8.34 7.14 23.84
N VAL A 78 -8.68 6.35 24.85
CA VAL A 78 -8.86 4.90 24.72
C VAL A 78 -9.97 4.52 23.73
N GLY A 79 -11.09 5.25 23.76
CA GLY A 79 -12.22 5.03 22.87
C GLY A 79 -11.89 5.42 21.44
N GLU A 80 -11.23 6.56 21.25
CA GLU A 80 -10.76 7.05 19.96
C GLU A 80 -9.72 6.11 19.35
N ALA A 81 -8.75 5.63 20.14
CA ALA A 81 -7.74 4.67 19.68
C ALA A 81 -8.37 3.34 19.21
N ARG A 82 -9.43 2.87 19.89
CA ARG A 82 -10.21 1.68 19.48
C ARG A 82 -10.88 1.89 18.13
N VAL A 83 -11.63 2.98 17.99
CA VAL A 83 -12.32 3.30 16.73
C VAL A 83 -11.32 3.49 15.59
N PHE A 84 -10.19 4.16 15.86
CA PHE A 84 -9.13 4.36 14.88
C PHE A 84 -8.53 3.03 14.39
N LEU A 85 -8.26 2.06 15.30
CA LEU A 85 -7.76 0.75 14.92
C LEU A 85 -8.78 -0.05 14.09
N GLU A 86 -10.07 0.01 14.46
CA GLU A 86 -11.14 -0.65 13.69
C GLU A 86 -11.23 -0.10 12.27
N LEU A 87 -11.16 1.23 12.12
CA LEU A 87 -11.14 1.89 10.81
C LEU A 87 -9.92 1.46 9.98
N LEU A 88 -8.72 1.48 10.55
CA LEU A 88 -7.51 1.02 9.87
C LEU A 88 -7.67 -0.43 9.39
N THR A 89 -8.13 -1.31 10.27
CA THR A 89 -8.34 -2.73 9.97
C THR A 89 -9.34 -2.93 8.83
N CYS A 90 -10.44 -2.17 8.85
CA CYS A 90 -11.45 -2.21 7.80
C CYS A 90 -10.88 -1.79 6.44
N VAL A 91 -10.15 -0.66 6.40
CA VAL A 91 -9.54 -0.12 5.17
C VAL A 91 -8.48 -1.08 4.61
N PHE A 92 -7.62 -1.66 5.45
CA PHE A 92 -6.60 -2.62 5.00
C PHE A 92 -7.23 -3.89 4.44
N LYS A 93 -8.26 -4.44 5.10
CA LYS A 93 -9.00 -5.62 4.60
C LYS A 93 -9.66 -5.33 3.26
N ALA A 94 -10.37 -4.20 3.14
CA ALA A 94 -11.02 -3.80 1.89
C ALA A 94 -9.99 -3.62 0.75
N SER A 95 -8.87 -2.96 1.03
CA SER A 95 -7.79 -2.74 0.05
C SER A 95 -7.16 -4.06 -0.41
N ARG A 96 -6.97 -5.02 0.51
CA ARG A 96 -6.45 -6.36 0.17
C ARG A 96 -7.42 -7.13 -0.72
N ILE A 97 -8.72 -7.09 -0.44
CA ILE A 97 -9.75 -7.71 -1.29
C ILE A 97 -9.73 -7.09 -2.68
N LEU A 98 -9.70 -5.75 -2.78
CA LEU A 98 -9.65 -5.04 -4.05
C LEU A 98 -8.40 -5.42 -4.87
N MET A 99 -7.22 -5.49 -4.24
CA MET A 99 -5.99 -5.93 -4.89
C MET A 99 -6.09 -7.37 -5.41
N LEU A 100 -6.71 -8.28 -4.65
CA LEU A 100 -6.92 -9.67 -5.07
C LEU A 100 -7.87 -9.75 -6.26
N VAL A 101 -8.99 -9.04 -6.23
CA VAL A 101 -9.96 -8.99 -7.35
C VAL A 101 -9.29 -8.45 -8.61
N ARG A 102 -8.52 -7.36 -8.51
CA ARG A 102 -7.76 -6.80 -9.64
C ARG A 102 -6.72 -7.80 -10.18
N ARG A 103 -5.98 -8.48 -9.30
CA ARG A 103 -4.99 -9.49 -9.69
C ARG A 103 -5.63 -10.70 -10.40
N VAL A 104 -6.76 -11.19 -9.90
CA VAL A 104 -7.51 -12.31 -10.51
C VAL A 104 -8.12 -11.88 -11.85
N GLY A 105 -8.74 -10.70 -11.92
CA GLY A 105 -9.29 -10.15 -13.17
C GLY A 105 -8.22 -9.97 -14.25
N MET A 106 -7.02 -9.50 -13.89
CA MET A 106 -5.89 -9.41 -14.81
C MET A 106 -5.38 -10.78 -15.27
N ARG A 107 -5.36 -11.79 -14.41
CA ARG A 107 -5.02 -13.17 -14.81
C ARG A 107 -6.07 -13.79 -15.74
N SER A 108 -7.34 -13.49 -15.52
CA SER A 108 -8.44 -13.95 -16.38
C SER A 108 -8.41 -13.29 -17.77
N ARG A 109 -8.11 -11.99 -17.85
CA ARG A 109 -7.92 -11.29 -19.14
C ARG A 109 -6.73 -11.84 -19.94
N ARG A 110 -5.60 -12.13 -19.28
CA ARG A 110 -4.44 -12.76 -19.96
C ARG A 110 -4.74 -14.16 -20.50
N LYS A 111 -5.62 -14.94 -19.85
CA LYS A 111 -6.07 -16.24 -20.39
C LYS A 111 -6.97 -16.08 -21.63
N LEU A 112 -7.80 -15.05 -21.67
CA LEU A 112 -8.65 -14.76 -22.83
C LEU A 112 -7.83 -14.31 -24.04
N ASP A 113 -6.81 -13.45 -23.86
CA ASP A 113 -5.95 -13.04 -24.98
C ASP A 113 -5.14 -14.22 -25.57
N VAL A 114 -4.69 -15.16 -24.73
CA VAL A 114 -3.96 -16.35 -25.20
C VAL A 114 -4.87 -17.32 -25.95
N HIS A 115 -6.14 -17.45 -25.55
CA HIS A 115 -7.11 -18.27 -26.29
C HIS A 115 -7.60 -17.60 -27.59
N LEU A 116 -7.72 -16.27 -27.62
CA LEU A 116 -8.11 -15.53 -28.82
C LEU A 116 -6.98 -15.52 -29.86
N SER A 117 -5.71 -15.51 -29.42
CA SER A 117 -4.54 -15.66 -30.30
C SER A 117 -4.35 -17.08 -30.86
N ALA A 118 -5.00 -18.09 -30.27
CA ALA A 118 -4.92 -19.48 -30.70
C ALA A 118 -6.06 -19.90 -31.65
N LEU A 119 -7.09 -19.07 -31.83
CA LEU A 119 -8.23 -19.35 -32.68
C LEU A 119 -8.08 -18.87 -34.13
N ASP A 120 -6.97 -18.21 -34.48
CA ASP A 120 -6.75 -17.61 -35.81
C ASP A 120 -5.70 -18.34 -36.66
N TYR A 121 -5.42 -19.61 -36.37
CA TYR A 121 -4.49 -20.41 -37.18
C TYR A 121 -5.01 -21.82 -37.47
N LYS A 122 -6.03 -21.93 -38.32
CA LYS A 122 -6.19 -23.08 -39.23
C LYS A 122 -7.29 -22.88 -40.27
N GLY A 123 -6.87 -22.79 -41.53
CA GLY A 123 -7.64 -23.38 -42.63
C GLY A 123 -7.86 -22.46 -43.83
N GLY A 124 -7.20 -22.77 -44.94
CA GLY A 124 -7.65 -22.32 -46.26
C GLY A 124 -6.54 -22.05 -47.27
N GLY A 125 -5.79 -23.08 -47.67
CA GLY A 125 -5.12 -23.01 -48.97
C GLY A 125 -6.17 -23.07 -50.07
N LEU A 126 -6.10 -22.18 -51.07
CA LEU A 126 -6.60 -22.42 -52.41
C LEU A 126 -5.77 -21.62 -53.42
N ASP A 127 -5.11 -22.40 -54.27
CA ASP A 127 -4.35 -22.06 -55.46
C ASP A 127 -5.24 -21.35 -56.52
N ARG A 128 -4.74 -20.27 -57.12
CA ARG A 128 -5.24 -19.74 -58.39
C ARG A 128 -4.25 -18.76 -59.04
N GLY A 129 -3.61 -19.23 -60.11
CA GLY A 129 -3.58 -18.46 -61.36
C GLY A 129 -2.29 -17.72 -61.73
N ARG A 130 -1.39 -18.47 -62.37
CA ARG A 130 -0.33 -18.03 -63.29
C ARG A 130 -0.84 -17.09 -64.40
N SER A 131 -0.15 -15.97 -64.66
CA SER A 131 0.17 -15.52 -66.03
C SER A 131 1.26 -14.43 -66.04
N GLU A 132 2.31 -14.71 -66.79
CA GLU A 132 3.39 -13.81 -67.22
C GLU A 132 2.83 -12.72 -68.16
N LEU A 133 3.46 -11.53 -68.19
CA LEU A 133 3.89 -10.80 -69.39
C LEU A 133 4.39 -9.37 -69.07
N GLN A 134 5.62 -9.07 -69.52
CA GLN A 134 6.06 -7.83 -70.19
C GLN A 134 5.82 -6.47 -69.47
N GLY A 135 6.82 -5.66 -69.11
CA GLY A 135 7.89 -5.14 -69.97
C GLY A 135 7.72 -3.63 -70.16
N HIS A 136 8.79 -2.87 -69.91
CA HIS A 136 9.10 -1.51 -70.39
C HIS A 136 8.45 -0.22 -69.79
N ARG A 137 9.34 0.50 -69.06
CA ARG A 137 9.86 1.87 -69.33
C ARG A 137 8.98 3.14 -69.15
N THR A 138 9.54 3.97 -68.26
CA THR A 138 9.90 5.42 -68.37
C THR A 138 8.94 6.57 -68.04
N ARG A 139 9.51 7.42 -67.17
CA ARG A 139 9.64 8.90 -67.18
C ARG A 139 8.54 9.75 -66.55
N GLY A 140 9.01 10.71 -65.76
CA GLY A 140 8.31 11.79 -65.08
C GLY A 140 9.14 12.23 -63.89
#